data_AF-A0A6N7S7K5-F1
#
_entry.id   AF-A0A6N7S7K5-F1
#
_cell.length_a   1.000
_cell.length_b   1.000
_cell.length_c   1.000
_cell.angle_alpha   90.00
_cell.angle_beta   90.00
_cell.angle_gamma   90.00
#
_symmetry.space_group_name_H-M   'P 1'
#
loop_
_entity.id
_entity.type
_entity.pdbx_description
1 polymer ?
#
loop_
_entity_poly.entity_id
_entity_poly.type
_entity_poly.pdbx_seq_one_letter_code
_entity_poly.pdbx_strand_id
1 'polypeptide(L)'
;MFPAATMSVKQIARIAMMAAMMAVVFTMFSQVLYLEAITLTIAVLALTFDRREVFYAALVFTLVNMLVQGVSIWTFAYCLIYPVYAVVFGSLKAKLLQHRWAAVVLVGFCSFATGQLLDLPFIVFSPKVTLIYIVMGLKTSLVQGLLSALEALFLLDPLIDRLEKLERK
;
A
#
# COMPACT_ATOMS: atom_id res chain seq x y z
N MET A 1 0.98 -26.18 -8.64
CA MET A 1 1.72 -26.95 -7.62
C MET A 1 2.84 -26.05 -7.10
N PHE A 2 2.62 -25.38 -5.97
CA PHE A 2 3.56 -24.37 -5.47
C PHE A 2 4.68 -25.07 -4.71
N PRO A 3 5.96 -24.91 -5.11
CA PRO A 3 7.07 -25.47 -4.34
C PRO A 3 7.15 -24.73 -3.00
N ALA A 4 7.18 -25.49 -1.90
CA ALA A 4 7.43 -24.98 -0.56
C ALA A 4 8.83 -24.35 -0.55
N ALA A 5 8.90 -23.04 -0.78
CA ALA A 5 10.14 -22.30 -0.71
C ALA A 5 10.58 -22.25 0.76
N THR A 6 11.66 -22.94 1.10
CA THR A 6 12.33 -22.82 2.40
C THR A 6 12.86 -21.39 2.53
N MET A 7 12.07 -20.50 3.15
CA MET A 7 12.48 -19.13 3.41
C MET A 7 13.57 -19.12 4.47
N SER A 8 14.66 -18.40 4.21
CA SER A 8 15.72 -18.21 5.21
C SER A 8 15.19 -17.38 6.38
N VAL A 9 15.67 -17.65 7.60
CA VAL A 9 15.32 -16.91 8.82
C VAL A 9 15.53 -15.40 8.65
N LYS A 10 16.56 -15.01 7.88
CA LYS A 10 16.84 -13.61 7.54
C LYS A 10 15.70 -12.96 6.74
N GLN A 11 15.09 -13.71 5.82
CA GLN A 11 13.98 -13.22 4.98
C GLN A 11 12.70 -13.09 5.81
N ILE A 12 12.44 -14.04 6.70
CA ILE A 12 11.30 -13.98 7.62
C ILE A 12 11.41 -12.75 8.52
N ALA A 13 12.60 -12.49 9.09
CA ALA A 13 12.85 -11.30 9.89
C ALA A 13 12.67 -10.00 9.09
N ARG A 14 13.14 -9.93 7.84
CA ARG A 14 12.91 -8.78 6.94
C ARG A 14 11.43 -8.53 6.69
N ILE A 15 10.67 -9.59 6.41
CA ILE A 15 9.22 -9.53 6.21
C ILE A 15 8.51 -8.98 7.45
N ALA A 16 8.87 -9.47 8.63
CA ALA A 16 8.31 -9.00 9.89
C ALA A 16 8.63 -7.51 10.13
N MET A 17 9.86 -7.09 9.86
CA MET A 17 10.27 -5.68 9.97
C MET A 17 9.50 -4.78 9.01
N MET A 18 9.37 -5.17 7.73
CA MET A 18 8.59 -4.43 6.73
C MET A 18 7.11 -4.34 7.13
N ALA A 19 6.52 -5.45 7.59
CA ALA A 19 5.14 -5.48 8.05
C ALA A 19 4.92 -4.56 9.27
N ALA A 20 5.88 -4.55 10.21
CA ALA A 20 5.83 -3.65 11.37
C ALA A 20 5.93 -2.17 10.95
N MET A 21 6.82 -1.83 10.02
CA MET A 21 6.91 -0.45 9.48
C MET A 21 5.59 -0.05 8.81
N MET A 22 5.02 -0.91 7.96
CA MET A 22 3.71 -0.70 7.35
C MET A 22 2.61 -0.49 8.40
N ALA A 23 2.59 -1.30 9.46
CA ALA A 23 1.61 -1.20 10.55
C ALA A 23 1.71 0.14 11.30
N VAL A 24 2.93 0.57 11.63
CA VAL A 24 3.17 1.85 12.31
C VAL A 24 2.75 3.02 11.45
N VAL A 25 3.17 3.04 10.17
CA VAL A 25 2.78 4.10 9.23
C VAL A 25 1.26 4.14 9.07
N PHE A 26 0.62 2.98 8.87
CA PHE A 26 -0.83 2.92 8.74
C PHE A 26 -1.54 3.46 9.99
N THR A 27 -1.09 3.06 11.18
CA THR A 27 -1.71 3.50 12.44
C THR A 27 -1.51 5.00 12.70
N MET A 28 -0.31 5.51 12.47
CA MET A 28 0.01 6.93 12.68
C MET A 28 -0.73 7.84 11.71
N PHE A 29 -0.77 7.47 10.43
CA PHE A 29 -1.38 8.31 9.41
C PHE A 29 -2.89 8.14 9.34
N SER A 30 -3.44 7.00 9.77
CA SER A 30 -4.89 6.75 9.83
C SER A 30 -5.68 7.81 10.63
N GLN A 31 -5.06 8.53 11.56
CA GLN A 31 -5.75 9.51 12.41
C GLN A 31 -5.60 10.97 11.94
N VAL A 32 -4.52 11.32 11.25
CA VAL A 32 -4.15 12.73 10.99
C VAL A 32 -4.61 13.18 9.61
N LEU A 33 -4.45 12.32 8.62
CA LEU A 33 -4.93 12.53 7.28
C LEU A 33 -5.69 11.25 6.93
N TYR A 34 -6.82 11.31 6.23
CA TYR A 34 -7.33 10.14 5.49
C TYR A 34 -6.35 9.75 4.34
N LEU A 35 -5.04 9.90 4.56
CA LEU A 35 -3.99 9.64 3.60
C LEU A 35 -3.49 8.23 3.73
N GLU A 36 -3.45 7.60 2.57
CA GLU A 36 -2.76 6.36 2.39
C GLU A 36 -1.26 6.57 2.20
N ALA A 37 -0.58 7.17 3.19
CA ALA A 37 0.88 7.12 3.28
C ALA A 37 1.41 5.65 3.23
N ILE A 38 0.53 4.69 3.55
CA ILE A 38 0.75 3.27 3.36
C ILE A 38 0.98 2.88 1.89
N THR A 39 0.31 3.49 0.90
CA THR A 39 0.55 3.19 -0.52
C THR A 39 1.94 3.62 -0.97
N LEU A 40 2.39 4.79 -0.53
CA LEU A 40 3.77 5.23 -0.73
C LEU A 40 4.75 4.26 -0.06
N THR A 41 4.48 3.85 1.16
CA THR A 41 5.35 2.92 1.92
C THR A 41 5.47 1.57 1.21
N ILE A 42 4.34 1.02 0.73
CA ILE A 42 4.32 -0.22 -0.06
C ILE A 42 5.08 -0.03 -1.38
N ALA A 43 4.91 1.10 -2.06
CA ALA A 43 5.62 1.38 -3.30
C ALA A 43 7.14 1.45 -3.07
N VAL A 44 7.60 2.18 -2.07
CA VAL A 44 9.02 2.27 -1.71
C VAL A 44 9.58 0.90 -1.38
N LEU A 45 8.91 0.13 -0.52
CA LEU A 45 9.37 -1.22 -0.15
C LEU A 45 9.38 -2.16 -1.36
N ALA A 46 8.38 -2.11 -2.23
CA ALA A 46 8.30 -2.91 -3.46
C ALA A 46 9.35 -2.54 -4.51
N LEU A 47 9.80 -1.28 -4.52
CA LEU A 47 10.86 -0.80 -5.40
C LEU A 47 12.25 -1.15 -4.85
N THR A 48 12.43 -1.22 -3.53
CA THR A 48 13.72 -1.62 -2.92
C THR A 48 13.88 -3.13 -2.85
N PHE A 49 12.97 -3.83 -2.17
CA PHE A 49 13.10 -5.25 -1.83
C PHE A 49 12.53 -6.20 -2.90
N ASP A 50 12.65 -7.51 -2.65
CA ASP A 50 12.07 -8.55 -3.48
C ASP A 50 10.54 -8.55 -3.42
N ARG A 51 9.90 -8.64 -4.59
CA ARG A 51 8.42 -8.65 -4.72
C ARG A 51 7.75 -9.69 -3.81
N ARG A 52 8.37 -10.86 -3.62
CA ARG A 52 7.82 -11.92 -2.76
C ARG A 52 7.82 -11.50 -1.29
N GLU A 53 8.93 -10.94 -0.82
CA GLU A 53 9.05 -10.51 0.58
C GLU A 53 8.05 -9.38 0.88
N VAL A 54 7.90 -8.42 -0.04
CA VAL A 54 6.96 -7.30 0.14
C VAL A 54 5.51 -7.75 0.08
N PHE A 55 5.18 -8.73 -0.77
CA PHE A 55 3.84 -9.33 -0.79
C PHE A 55 3.50 -9.99 0.55
N TYR A 56 4.40 -10.82 1.09
CA TYR A 56 4.18 -11.45 2.39
C TYR A 56 4.14 -10.42 3.52
N ALA A 57 4.98 -9.37 3.46
CA ALA A 57 4.95 -8.29 4.43
C ALA A 57 3.62 -7.53 4.42
N ALA A 58 3.10 -7.19 3.24
CA ALA A 58 1.80 -6.55 3.09
C ALA A 58 0.67 -7.44 3.63
N LEU A 59 0.72 -8.75 3.34
CA LEU A 59 -0.26 -9.71 3.84
C LEU A 59 -0.23 -9.82 5.37
N VAL A 60 0.96 -9.99 5.96
CA VAL A 60 1.12 -10.03 7.42
C VAL A 60 0.67 -8.72 8.06
N PHE A 61 1.04 -7.57 7.50
CA PHE A 61 0.58 -6.26 7.96
C PHE A 61 -0.95 -6.19 7.99
N THR A 62 -1.61 -6.56 6.89
CA THR A 62 -3.08 -6.48 6.81
C THR A 62 -3.79 -7.42 7.79
N LEU A 63 -3.25 -8.61 8.02
CA LEU A 63 -3.76 -9.54 9.03
C LEU A 63 -3.59 -8.97 10.45
N VAL A 64 -2.41 -8.43 10.76
CA VAL A 64 -2.17 -7.78 12.05
C VAL A 64 -3.11 -6.58 12.23
N ASN A 65 -3.28 -5.77 11.19
CA ASN A 65 -4.19 -4.63 11.23
C ASN A 65 -5.65 -5.06 11.47
N MET A 66 -6.08 -6.15 10.82
CA MET A 66 -7.41 -6.75 11.05
C MET A 66 -7.58 -7.25 12.49
N LEU A 67 -6.54 -7.81 13.10
CA LEU A 67 -6.57 -8.24 14.51
C LEU A 67 -6.62 -7.05 15.48
N VAL A 68 -5.92 -5.95 15.17
CA VAL A 68 -5.84 -4.76 16.03
C VAL A 68 -7.10 -3.90 15.95
N GLN A 69 -7.62 -3.65 14.74
CA GLN A 69 -8.78 -2.77 14.52
C GLN A 69 -10.12 -3.51 14.51
N GLY A 70 -10.08 -4.84 14.48
CA GLY A 70 -11.26 -5.69 14.38
C GLY A 70 -11.60 -6.09 12.93
N VAL A 71 -12.32 -7.21 12.82
CA VAL A 71 -12.78 -7.74 11.52
C VAL A 71 -13.99 -6.93 11.06
N SER A 72 -13.78 -6.14 10.02
CA SER A 72 -14.80 -5.34 9.35
C SER A 72 -14.66 -5.49 7.84
N ILE A 73 -15.68 -5.03 7.11
CA ILE A 73 -15.68 -5.05 5.64
C ILE A 73 -14.48 -4.27 5.06
N TRP A 74 -14.08 -3.17 5.71
CA TRP A 74 -12.92 -2.36 5.31
C TRP A 74 -11.60 -3.06 5.59
N THR A 75 -11.43 -3.70 6.76
CA THR A 75 -10.21 -4.46 7.06
C THR A 75 -10.04 -5.68 6.16
N PHE A 76 -11.15 -6.27 5.70
CA PHE A 76 -11.12 -7.29 4.67
C PHE A 76 -10.71 -6.74 3.29
N ALA A 77 -11.23 -5.57 2.90
CA ALA A 77 -10.84 -4.90 1.67
C ALA A 77 -9.34 -4.55 1.64
N TYR A 78 -8.79 -4.02 2.74
CA TYR A 78 -7.35 -3.74 2.88
C TYR A 78 -6.48 -4.99 2.68
N CYS A 79 -6.92 -6.14 3.20
CA CYS A 79 -6.25 -7.43 3.03
C CYS A 79 -6.15 -7.89 1.56
N LEU A 80 -7.07 -7.44 0.70
CA LEU A 80 -7.04 -7.71 -0.73
C LEU A 80 -6.24 -6.65 -1.50
N ILE A 81 -6.46 -5.37 -1.19
CA ILE A 81 -5.92 -4.25 -1.97
C ILE A 81 -4.40 -4.13 -1.81
N TYR A 82 -3.89 -4.12 -0.59
CA TYR A 82 -2.46 -3.83 -0.35
C TYR A 82 -1.49 -4.90 -0.87
N PRO A 83 -1.78 -6.21 -0.77
CA PRO A 83 -0.94 -7.24 -1.40
C PRO A 83 -0.97 -7.15 -2.93
N VAL A 84 -2.09 -6.76 -3.53
CA VAL A 84 -2.18 -6.52 -4.98
C VAL A 84 -1.29 -5.34 -5.38
N TYR A 85 -1.29 -4.26 -4.59
CA TYR A 85 -0.41 -3.12 -4.86
C TYR A 85 1.07 -3.48 -4.75
N ALA A 86 1.46 -4.24 -3.73
CA ALA A 86 2.83 -4.76 -3.61
C ALA A 86 3.26 -5.54 -4.86
N VAL A 87 2.34 -6.32 -5.44
CA VAL A 87 2.58 -7.05 -6.70
C VAL A 87 2.69 -6.11 -7.90
N VAL A 88 1.82 -5.12 -8.01
CA VAL A 88 1.82 -4.15 -9.12
C VAL A 88 3.13 -3.36 -9.13
N PHE A 89 3.51 -2.75 -8.00
CA PHE A 89 4.75 -2.00 -7.86
C PHE A 89 5.98 -2.90 -8.09
N GLY A 90 5.99 -4.08 -7.49
CA GLY A 90 7.12 -5.02 -7.66
C GLY A 90 7.27 -5.55 -9.09
N SER A 91 6.18 -5.68 -9.85
CA SER A 91 6.22 -6.14 -11.25
C SER A 91 6.69 -5.04 -12.21
N LEU A 92 6.37 -3.79 -11.89
CA LEU A 92 6.73 -2.65 -12.70
C LEU A 92 8.04 -1.97 -12.24
N LYS A 93 8.72 -2.53 -11.22
CA LYS A 93 9.94 -2.00 -10.60
C LYS A 93 10.96 -1.47 -11.60
N ALA A 94 11.32 -2.26 -12.61
CA ALA A 94 12.31 -1.85 -13.62
C ALA A 94 11.89 -0.59 -14.40
N LYS A 95 10.60 -0.47 -14.75
CA LYS A 95 10.06 0.70 -15.47
C LYS A 95 9.87 1.90 -14.55
N LEU A 96 9.47 1.68 -13.29
CA LEU A 96 9.25 2.74 -12.32
C LEU A 96 10.55 3.40 -11.88
N LEU A 97 11.62 2.61 -11.68
CA LEU A 97 12.95 3.14 -11.37
C LEU A 97 13.51 3.96 -12.54
N GLN A 98 13.21 3.58 -13.79
CA GLN A 98 13.60 4.33 -14.98
C GLN A 98 12.76 5.58 -15.20
N HIS A 99 11.45 5.53 -14.91
CA HIS A 99 10.50 6.62 -15.11
C HIS A 99 9.85 7.05 -13.79
N ARG A 100 10.54 7.94 -13.06
CA ARG A 100 10.11 8.45 -11.74
C ARG A 100 8.71 9.05 -11.73
N TRP A 101 8.38 9.82 -12.76
CA TRP A 101 7.04 10.38 -12.93
C TRP A 101 5.96 9.31 -13.04
N ALA A 102 6.27 8.16 -13.67
CA ALA A 102 5.34 7.04 -13.74
C ALA A 102 5.12 6.41 -12.36
N ALA A 103 6.14 6.36 -11.49
CA ALA A 103 6.01 5.88 -10.13
C ALA A 103 5.14 6.82 -9.28
N VAL A 104 5.36 8.13 -9.35
CA VAL A 104 4.57 9.15 -8.64
C VAL A 104 3.10 9.10 -9.08
N VAL A 105 2.86 9.05 -10.39
CA VAL A 105 1.49 8.94 -10.93
C VAL A 105 0.83 7.63 -10.51
N LEU A 106 1.58 6.51 -10.49
CA LEU A 106 1.03 5.23 -10.07
C LEU A 106 0.68 5.21 -8.57
N VAL A 107 1.51 5.81 -7.71
CA VAL A 107 1.21 5.94 -6.27
C VAL A 107 -0.04 6.78 -6.05
N GLY A 108 -0.14 7.94 -6.71
CA GLY A 108 -1.33 8.78 -6.64
C GLY A 108 -2.59 8.07 -7.16
N PHE A 109 -2.47 7.34 -8.28
CA PHE A 109 -3.57 6.56 -8.85
C PHE A 109 -4.00 5.40 -7.95
N CYS A 110 -3.05 4.65 -7.38
CA CYS A 110 -3.34 3.58 -6.42
C CYS A 110 -4.03 4.13 -5.17
N SER A 111 -3.56 5.26 -4.61
CA SER A 111 -4.21 5.91 -3.46
C SER A 111 -5.62 6.39 -3.79
N PHE A 112 -5.83 6.99 -4.97
CA PHE A 112 -7.17 7.35 -5.46
C PHE A 112 -8.07 6.11 -5.62
N ALA A 113 -7.54 5.04 -6.22
CA ALA A 113 -8.27 3.81 -6.46
C ALA A 113 -8.67 3.14 -5.15
N THR A 114 -7.82 3.14 -4.13
CA THR A 114 -8.18 2.59 -2.81
C THR A 114 -9.33 3.37 -2.18
N GLY A 115 -9.29 4.71 -2.22
CA GLY A 115 -10.40 5.54 -1.71
C GLY A 115 -11.74 5.14 -2.33
N GLN A 116 -11.77 4.94 -3.65
CA GLN A 116 -12.96 4.48 -4.37
C GLN A 116 -13.32 3.01 -4.10
N LEU A 117 -12.32 2.13 -3.98
CA LEU A 117 -12.49 0.70 -3.72
C LEU A 117 -12.98 0.42 -2.30
N LEU A 118 -12.63 1.27 -1.33
CA LEU A 118 -13.13 1.18 0.05
C LEU A 118 -14.58 1.63 0.21
N ASP A 119 -15.09 2.42 -0.74
CA ASP A 119 -16.50 2.83 -0.80
C ASP A 119 -17.38 1.79 -1.54
N LEU A 120 -16.77 0.89 -2.31
CA LEU A 120 -17.47 -0.16 -3.06
C LEU A 120 -18.29 -1.15 -2.20
N PRO A 121 -17.87 -1.52 -0.97
CA PRO A 121 -18.67 -2.40 -0.13
C PRO A 121 -20.03 -1.83 0.29
N PHE A 122 -20.26 -0.53 0.13
CA PHE A 122 -21.60 0.06 0.31
C PHE A 122 -22.63 -0.43 -0.74
N ILE A 123 -22.19 -1.09 -1.83
CA ILE A 123 -23.07 -1.79 -2.80
C ILE A 123 -23.93 -2.86 -2.11
N VAL A 124 -23.40 -3.52 -1.07
CA VAL A 124 -24.11 -4.58 -0.34
C VAL A 124 -25.33 -4.03 0.40
N PHE A 125 -25.35 -2.73 0.74
CA PHE A 125 -26.45 -2.10 1.46
C PHE A 125 -27.51 -1.52 0.52
N SER A 126 -27.12 -0.75 -0.51
CA SER A 126 -28.06 -0.23 -1.53
C SER A 126 -27.33 0.42 -2.72
N PRO A 127 -27.66 0.07 -3.98
CA PRO A 127 -27.01 0.63 -5.17
C PRO A 127 -27.12 2.16 -5.29
N LYS A 128 -28.23 2.74 -4.80
CA LYS A 128 -28.47 4.18 -4.84
C LYS A 128 -27.61 4.93 -3.82
N VAL A 129 -27.36 4.32 -2.67
CA VAL A 129 -26.50 4.88 -1.62
C VAL A 129 -25.04 4.82 -2.05
N THR A 130 -24.63 3.74 -2.72
CA THR A 130 -23.28 3.62 -3.28
C THR A 130 -22.99 4.70 -4.32
N LEU A 131 -23.94 5.01 -5.20
CA LEU A 131 -23.72 6.04 -6.22
C LEU A 131 -23.50 7.42 -5.57
N ILE A 132 -24.24 7.73 -4.51
CA ILE A 132 -24.09 8.97 -3.75
C ILE A 132 -22.75 8.98 -3.00
N TYR A 133 -22.36 7.86 -2.39
CA TYR A 133 -21.08 7.74 -1.69
C TYR A 133 -19.88 7.84 -2.64
N ILE A 134 -19.95 7.25 -3.83
CA ILE A 134 -18.91 7.38 -4.86
C ILE A 134 -18.78 8.85 -5.30
N VAL A 135 -19.91 9.54 -5.53
CA VAL A 135 -19.89 10.95 -5.95
C VAL A 135 -19.39 11.88 -4.83
N MET A 136 -19.75 11.62 -3.57
CA MET A 136 -19.24 12.38 -2.43
C MET A 136 -17.77 12.04 -2.12
N GLY A 137 -17.43 10.77 -2.20
CA GLY A 137 -16.09 10.21 -2.01
C GLY A 137 -15.12 10.59 -3.12
N LEU A 138 -15.61 11.01 -4.28
CA LEU A 138 -14.76 11.50 -5.38
C LEU A 138 -13.95 12.73 -4.95
N LYS A 139 -14.55 13.64 -4.17
CA LYS A 139 -13.86 14.84 -3.68
C LYS A 139 -12.72 14.48 -2.73
N THR A 140 -12.99 13.59 -1.77
CA THR A 140 -11.99 13.14 -0.79
C THR A 140 -10.92 12.27 -1.45
N SER A 141 -11.30 11.37 -2.36
CA SER A 141 -10.38 10.51 -3.09
C SER A 141 -9.45 11.30 -4.03
N LEU A 142 -9.96 12.34 -4.71
CA LEU A 142 -9.13 13.23 -5.53
C LEU A 142 -8.09 13.95 -4.68
N VAL A 143 -8.50 14.52 -3.55
CA VAL A 143 -7.57 15.19 -2.63
C VAL A 143 -6.54 14.19 -2.11
N GLN A 144 -6.97 12.99 -1.72
CA GLN A 144 -6.11 11.92 -1.24
C GLN A 144 -5.07 11.50 -2.28
N GLY A 145 -5.50 11.21 -3.52
CA GLY A 145 -4.61 10.82 -4.61
C GLY A 145 -3.59 11.91 -4.97
N LEU A 146 -4.02 13.17 -4.96
CA LEU A 146 -3.14 14.30 -5.27
C LEU A 146 -2.12 14.54 -4.16
N LEU A 147 -2.52 14.40 -2.90
CA LEU A 147 -1.61 14.54 -1.76
C LEU A 147 -0.61 13.38 -1.70
N SER A 148 -1.06 12.14 -1.92
CA SER A 148 -0.15 10.98 -2.04
C SER A 148 0.81 11.10 -3.23
N ALA A 149 0.39 11.71 -4.34
CA ALA A 149 1.28 12.00 -5.46
C ALA A 149 2.33 13.06 -5.07
N LEU A 150 1.94 14.12 -4.35
CA LEU A 150 2.88 15.12 -3.84
C LEU A 150 3.86 14.51 -2.83
N GLU A 151 3.38 13.68 -1.90
CA GLU A 151 4.24 12.93 -0.97
C GLU A 151 5.24 12.05 -1.73
N ALA A 152 4.78 11.29 -2.73
CA ALA A 152 5.66 10.50 -3.58
C ALA A 152 6.69 11.38 -4.31
N LEU A 153 6.29 12.54 -4.82
CA LEU A 153 7.20 13.44 -5.53
C LEU A 153 8.36 13.91 -4.66
N PHE A 154 8.12 14.18 -3.37
CA PHE A 154 9.17 14.64 -2.45
C PHE A 154 9.92 13.50 -1.75
N LEU A 155 9.23 12.41 -1.40
CA LEU A 155 9.75 11.37 -0.50
C LEU A 155 10.20 10.10 -1.22
N LEU A 156 9.73 9.81 -2.44
CA LEU A 156 10.04 8.54 -3.11
C LEU A 156 11.55 8.35 -3.32
N ASP A 157 12.22 9.33 -3.93
CA ASP A 157 13.66 9.30 -4.20
C ASP A 157 14.51 9.20 -2.91
N PRO A 158 14.35 10.10 -1.90
CA PRO A 158 15.17 10.03 -0.69
C PRO A 158 14.91 8.76 0.13
N LEU A 159 13.70 8.19 0.11
CA LEU A 159 13.41 6.96 0.83
C LEU A 159 14.04 5.74 0.15
N ILE A 160 13.94 5.62 -1.18
CA ILE A 160 14.57 4.53 -1.93
C ILE A 160 16.08 4.57 -1.74
N ASP A 161 16.72 5.73 -1.92
CA ASP A 161 18.17 5.89 -1.77
C ASP A 161 18.67 5.52 -0.37
N ARG A 162 17.90 5.83 0.68
CA ARG A 162 18.26 5.51 2.07
C ARG A 162 18.07 4.03 2.36
N LEU A 163 16.98 3.42 1.88
CA LEU A 163 16.70 2.01 2.07
C LEU A 163 17.68 1.12 1.29
N GLU A 164 18.04 1.48 0.06
CA GLU A 164 19.06 0.75 -0.70
C GLU A 164 20.44 0.78 -0.02
N LYS A 165 20.82 1.91 0.59
CA LYS A 165 22.07 2.03 1.36
C LYS A 165 22.06 1.18 2.63
N LEU A 166 20.89 1.02 3.25
CA LEU A 166 20.69 0.16 4.42
C LEU A 166 20.72 -1.33 4.05
N GLU A 167 20.22 -1.71 2.87
CA GLU A 167 20.24 -3.11 2.43
C GLU A 167 21.64 -3.59 2.01
N ARG A 168 22.46 -2.72 1.40
CA ARG A 168 23.81 -3.06 0.93
C ARG A 168 24.85 -3.18 2.06
N LYS A 169 24.53 -2.73 3.27
CA LYS A 169 25.37 -2.89 4.47
C LYS A 169 24.98 -4.14 5.24
#